data_AF-A0A848MLI3-F1
#
_entry.id   AF-A0A848MLI3-F1
#
_cell.length_a   1.000
_cell.length_b   1.000
_cell.length_c   1.000
_cell.angle_alpha   90.00
_cell.angle_beta   90.00
_cell.angle_gamma   90.00
#
_symmetry.space_group_name_H-M   'P 1'
#
loop_
_entity.id
_entity.type
_entity.pdbx_description
1 polymer ?
#
loop_
_entity_poly.entity_id
_entity_poly.type
_entity_poly.pdbx_seq_one_letter_code
_entity_poly.pdbx_strand_id
1 'polypeptide(L)' 'MMMRFYMMAAVLSAVTLLSGCGLANYQLQQDRQQCALYGFQPGTDAFAQCMQKTSVERDRMAIMQTMIRPRY' A
#
# COMPACT_ATOMS: atom_id res chain seq x y z
N MET A 1 15.66 -20.99 29.88
CA MET A 1 14.47 -20.83 29.01
C MET A 1 14.25 -19.38 28.58
N MET A 2 14.38 -18.40 29.50
CA MET A 2 14.25 -16.95 29.22
C MET A 2 15.16 -16.41 28.10
N MET A 3 16.44 -16.82 28.07
CA MET A 3 17.43 -16.38 27.07
C MET A 3 17.03 -16.73 25.62
N ARG A 4 16.35 -17.87 25.43
CA ARG A 4 15.86 -18.32 24.11
C ARG A 4 14.65 -17.49 23.66
N PHE A 5 13.82 -17.05 24.61
CA PHE A 5 12.70 -16.13 24.36
C PHE A 5 13.19 -14.76 23.91
N TYR A 6 14.23 -14.22 24.56
CA TYR A 6 14.86 -12.95 24.16
C TYR A 6 15.49 -13.01 22.77
N MET A 7 16.18 -14.11 22.44
CA MET A 7 16.74 -14.31 21.09
C MET A 7 15.65 -14.38 20.02
N MET A 8 14.53 -15.09 20.28
CA MET A 8 13.41 -15.13 19.34
C MET A 8 12.73 -13.76 19.17
N ALA A 9 12.57 -13.00 20.25
CA ALA A 9 12.01 -11.65 20.20
C ALA A 9 12.89 -10.68 19.38
N ALA A 10 14.21 -10.79 19.50
CA ALA A 10 15.15 -9.97 18.73
C ALA A 10 15.16 -10.30 17.22
N VAL A 11 14.95 -11.56 16.85
CA VAL A 11 14.84 -11.95 15.44
C VAL A 11 13.51 -11.46 14.84
N LEU A 12 12.41 -11.54 15.59
CA LEU A 12 11.09 -11.10 15.14
C LEU A 12 11.03 -9.58 14.90
N SER A 13 11.70 -8.77 15.71
CA SER A 13 11.72 -7.31 15.53
C SER A 13 12.54 -6.87 14.31
N ALA A 14 13.56 -7.64 13.90
CA ALA A 14 14.36 -7.32 12.72
C ALA A 14 13.60 -7.49 11.40
N VAL A 15 12.63 -8.41 11.34
CA VAL A 15 11.88 -8.73 10.11
C VAL A 15 10.84 -7.65 9.77
N THR A 16 10.26 -6.98 10.77
CA THR A 16 9.21 -5.97 10.55
C THR A 16 9.71 -4.64 10.00
N LEU A 17 11.02 -4.39 10.08
CA LEU A 17 11.63 -3.17 9.54
C LEU A 17 11.74 -3.16 8.01
N LEU A 18 11.67 -4.35 7.37
CA LEU A 18 11.87 -4.51 5.93
C LEU A 18 10.58 -4.40 5.10
N SER A 19 9.40 -4.42 5.72
CA SER A 19 8.11 -4.41 5.02
C SER A 19 7.63 -3.03 4.54
N GLY A 20 8.39 -1.96 4.82
CA GLY A 20 7.99 -0.57 4.51
C GLY A 20 8.35 -0.07 3.10
N CYS A 21 9.45 -0.52 2.48
CA CYS A 21 9.98 0.13 1.27
C CYS A 21 9.34 -0.30 -0.05
N GLY A 22 8.53 -1.36 -0.08
CA GLY A 22 7.99 -1.93 -1.33
C GLY A 22 6.56 -1.53 -1.70
N LEU A 23 5.76 -1.08 -0.73
CA LEU A 23 4.30 -1.03 -0.89
C LEU A 23 3.84 0.07 -1.86
N ALA A 24 4.45 1.26 -1.80
CA ALA A 24 4.04 2.40 -2.62
C ALA A 24 4.17 2.14 -4.13
N ASN A 25 5.23 1.43 -4.54
CA ASN A 25 5.48 1.13 -5.95
C ASN A 25 4.51 0.08 -6.50
N TYR A 26 4.13 -0.89 -5.67
CA TYR A 26 3.17 -1.92 -6.04
C TYR A 26 1.78 -1.34 -6.29
N GLN A 27 1.33 -0.45 -5.40
CA GLN A 27 0.06 0.26 -5.53
C GLN A 27 -0.03 1.05 -6.85
N LEU A 28 1.03 1.78 -7.21
CA LEU A 28 1.06 2.58 -8.44
C LEU A 28 1.00 1.69 -9.71
N GLN A 29 1.59 0.51 -9.66
CA GLN A 29 1.55 -0.44 -10.78
C GLN A 29 0.15 -1.03 -10.95
N GLN A 30 -0.55 -1.32 -9.86
CA GLN A 30 -1.94 -1.78 -9.89
C GLN A 30 -2.86 -0.74 -10.52
N ASP A 31 -2.75 0.53 -10.13
CA ASP A 31 -3.58 1.61 -10.70
C ASP A 31 -3.38 1.74 -12.21
N ARG A 32 -2.11 1.66 -12.65
CA ARG A 32 -1.77 1.70 -14.08
C ARG A 32 -2.40 0.56 -14.85
N GLN A 33 -2.34 -0.65 -14.30
CA GLN A 33 -2.99 -1.82 -14.91
C GLN A 33 -4.51 -1.65 -14.98
N GLN A 34 -5.13 -1.18 -13.89
CA GLN A 34 -6.57 -0.98 -13.83
C GLN A 34 -7.05 0.07 -14.84
N CYS A 35 -6.34 1.21 -14.96
CA CYS A 35 -6.65 2.21 -15.98
C CYS A 35 -6.44 1.69 -17.41
N ALA A 36 -5.42 0.87 -17.65
CA ALA A 36 -5.23 0.23 -18.95
C ALA A 36 -6.36 -0.77 -19.28
N LEU A 37 -6.86 -1.52 -18.29
CA LEU A 37 -7.98 -2.46 -18.46
C LEU A 37 -9.31 -1.77 -18.80
N TYR A 38 -9.52 -0.54 -18.31
CA TYR A 38 -10.66 0.28 -18.72
C TYR A 38 -10.52 0.87 -20.13
N GLY A 39 -9.40 0.62 -20.82
CA GLY A 39 -9.16 1.08 -22.18
C GLY A 39 -8.53 2.48 -22.25
N PHE A 40 -8.13 3.07 -21.12
CA PHE A 40 -7.37 4.32 -21.15
C PHE A 40 -5.96 4.07 -21.66
N GLN A 41 -5.53 4.88 -22.63
CA GLN A 41 -4.20 4.75 -23.23
C GLN A 41 -3.15 5.53 -22.41
N PRO A 42 -2.02 4.92 -22.03
CA PRO A 42 -0.95 5.61 -21.32
C PRO A 42 -0.48 6.86 -22.06
N GLY A 43 -0.19 7.93 -21.32
CA GLY A 43 0.24 9.21 -21.89
C GLY A 43 -0.89 10.11 -22.40
N THR A 44 -2.16 9.69 -22.28
CA THR A 44 -3.32 10.55 -22.57
C THR A 44 -3.82 11.26 -21.32
N ASP A 45 -4.50 12.38 -21.52
CA ASP A 45 -5.19 13.10 -20.45
C ASP A 45 -6.25 12.22 -19.76
N ALA A 46 -6.98 11.41 -20.54
CA ALA A 46 -7.96 10.47 -20.00
C ALA A 46 -7.32 9.43 -19.05
N PHE A 47 -6.11 8.96 -19.36
CA PHE A 47 -5.36 8.07 -18.47
C PHE A 47 -4.90 8.79 -17.20
N ALA A 48 -4.44 10.04 -17.32
CA ALA A 48 -4.08 10.86 -16.16
C ALA A 48 -5.28 11.09 -15.23
N GLN A 49 -6.45 11.38 -15.79
CA GLN A 49 -7.69 11.52 -15.03
C GLN A 49 -8.12 10.21 -14.35
N CYS A 50 -7.99 9.07 -15.03
CA CYS A 50 -8.26 7.76 -14.43
C CYS A 50 -7.34 7.52 -13.21
N MET A 51 -6.04 7.72 -13.40
CA MET A 51 -5.05 7.56 -12.33
C MET A 51 -5.34 8.47 -11.14
N GLN A 52 -5.70 9.74 -11.40
CA GLN A 52 -6.04 10.71 -10.36
C GLN A 52 -7.29 10.32 -9.58
N LYS A 53 -8.34 9.84 -10.26
CA LYS A 53 -9.56 9.37 -9.59
C LYS A 53 -9.27 8.17 -8.69
N THR A 54 -8.50 7.19 -9.20
CA THR A 54 -8.10 6.01 -8.43
C THR A 54 -7.25 6.37 -7.22
N SER A 55 -6.32 7.32 -7.35
CA SER A 55 -5.48 7.74 -6.22
C SER A 55 -6.33 8.40 -5.12
N VAL A 56 -7.24 9.30 -5.49
CA VAL A 56 -8.15 9.96 -4.53
C VAL A 56 -9.04 8.95 -3.83
N GLU A 57 -9.61 7.98 -4.55
CA GLU A 57 -10.48 6.98 -3.95
C GLU A 57 -9.73 6.05 -2.98
N ARG A 58 -8.49 5.69 -3.29
CA ARG A 58 -7.64 4.95 -2.34
C ARG A 58 -7.34 5.76 -1.09
N ASP A 59 -7.02 7.04 -1.22
CA ASP A 59 -6.74 7.88 -0.06
C ASP A 59 -7.98 7.98 0.84
N ARG A 60 -9.18 8.09 0.25
CA ARG A 60 -10.45 8.04 0.98
C ARG A 60 -10.62 6.72 1.73
N MET A 61 -10.37 5.58 1.07
CA MET A 61 -10.45 4.26 1.72
C MET A 61 -9.43 4.10 2.85
N ALA A 62 -8.19 4.58 2.65
CA ALA A 62 -7.15 4.55 3.68
C ALA A 62 -7.56 5.37 4.91
N ILE A 63 -8.08 6.58 4.70
CA ILE A 63 -8.61 7.44 5.76
C ILE A 63 -9.77 6.74 6.48
N MET A 64 -10.72 6.14 5.77
CA MET A 64 -11.82 5.39 6.38
C MET A 64 -11.33 4.20 7.21
N GLN A 65 -10.35 3.44 6.73
CA GLN A 65 -9.74 2.35 7.49
C GLN A 65 -9.08 2.85 8.77
N THR A 66 -8.43 4.01 8.75
CA THR A 66 -7.84 4.60 9.97
C THR A 66 -8.90 5.06 10.98
N MET A 67 -10.10 5.42 10.53
CA MET A 67 -11.22 5.74 11.43
C MET A 67 -11.86 4.50 12.04
N ILE A 68 -11.87 3.37 11.32
CA ILE A 68 -12.48 2.11 11.77
C ILE A 68 -11.52 1.29 12.65
N ARG A 69 -10.19 1.44 12.46
CA ARG A 69 -9.17 0.78 13.28
C ARG A 69 -9.13 1.39 14.68
N PRO A 70 -9.47 0.63 15.74
CA PRO A 70 -9.30 1.10 17.09
C PRO A 70 -7.81 1.25 17.38
N ARG A 71 -7.45 2.36 18.00
CA ARG A 71 -6.06 2.71 18.35
C ARG A 71 -5.74 2.04 19.69
N TYR A 72 -5.53 0.72 19.67
CA TYR A 72 -5.04 -0.05 20.83
C TYR A 72 -3.51 -0.11 20.82
#